data_AF-A0A7W1KIU3-F1
#
_entry.id   AF-A0A7W1KIU3-F1
#
_cell.length_a   1.000
_cell.length_b   1.000
_cell.length_c   1.000
_cell.angle_alpha   90.00
_cell.angle_beta   90.00
_cell.angle_gamma   90.00
#
_symmetry.space_group_name_H-M   'P 1'
#
loop_
_entity.id
_entity.type
_entity.pdbx_description
1 polymer ?
#
loop_
_entity_poly.entity_id
_entity_poly.type
_entity_poly.pdbx_seq_one_letter_code
_entity_poly.pdbx_strand_id
1 'polypeptide(L)'
;MARNYKAELQTEKANHPERAEERAARNKARRKLVKAKGAAACEGKQVHHANGTCTDNRTENLKTVKPAVHNHGRAGAKGGRLKKKGK
;
A
#
# COMPACT_ATOMS: atom_id res chain seq x y z
N MET A 1 31.10 -6.36 -4.13
CA MET A 1 30.07 -7.41 -3.92
C MET A 1 28.69 -6.79 -4.16
N ALA A 2 27.86 -7.39 -5.01
CA ALA A 2 26.49 -6.91 -5.24
C ALA A 2 25.55 -7.43 -4.14
N ARG A 3 24.74 -6.56 -3.53
CA ARG A 3 23.72 -6.97 -2.54
C ARG A 3 22.69 -7.87 -3.19
N ASN A 4 22.38 -8.99 -2.54
CA ASN A 4 21.34 -9.92 -2.99
C ASN A 4 20.01 -9.62 -2.27
N TYR A 5 19.26 -8.66 -2.81
CA TYR A 5 17.97 -8.22 -2.26
C TYR A 5 16.94 -9.34 -2.10
N LYS A 6 17.00 -10.39 -2.93
CA LYS A 6 16.05 -11.50 -2.86
C LYS A 6 16.32 -12.36 -1.64
N ALA A 7 17.59 -12.64 -1.36
CA ALA A 7 18.01 -13.36 -0.17
C ALA A 7 17.68 -12.55 1.10
N GLU A 8 18.04 -11.27 1.14
CA GLU A 8 17.75 -10.37 2.27
C GLU A 8 16.24 -10.32 2.56
N LEU A 9 15.39 -10.15 1.54
CA LEU A 9 13.94 -10.15 1.72
C LEU A 9 13.41 -11.49 2.26
N GLN A 10 14.01 -12.61 1.84
CA GLN A 10 13.61 -13.94 2.31
C GLN A 10 14.01 -14.16 3.77
N THR A 11 15.21 -13.73 4.16
CA THR A 11 15.68 -13.75 5.54
C THR A 11 14.82 -12.85 6.43
N GLU A 12 14.53 -11.62 6.00
CA GLU A 12 13.64 -10.69 6.72
C GLU A 12 12.25 -11.29 6.93
N LYS A 13 11.67 -11.93 5.91
CA LYS A 13 10.36 -12.60 6.05
C LYS A 13 10.39 -13.80 6.98
N ALA A 14 11.50 -14.55 6.98
CA ALA A 14 11.66 -15.70 7.86
C ALA A 14 11.82 -15.27 9.33
N ASN A 15 12.52 -14.17 9.56
CA ASN A 15 12.82 -13.66 10.90
C ASN A 15 11.72 -12.76 11.48
N HIS A 16 10.91 -12.12 10.62
CA HIS A 16 9.85 -11.19 11.00
C HIS A 16 8.50 -11.54 10.37
N PRO A 17 7.90 -12.68 10.77
CA PRO A 17 6.60 -13.09 10.25
C PRO A 17 5.51 -12.03 10.49
N GLU A 18 5.60 -11.27 11.59
CA GLU A 18 4.67 -10.19 11.92
C GLU A 18 4.61 -9.15 10.79
N ARG A 19 5.76 -8.71 10.26
CA ARG A 19 5.80 -7.71 9.17
C ARG A 19 5.14 -8.22 7.88
N ALA A 20 5.20 -9.53 7.64
CA ALA A 20 4.53 -10.15 6.50
C ALA A 20 3.01 -10.12 6.67
N GLU A 21 2.52 -10.44 7.88
CA GLU A 21 1.10 -10.35 8.23
C GLU A 21 0.57 -8.92 8.16
N GLU A 22 1.30 -7.95 8.71
CA GLU A 22 0.95 -6.53 8.63
C GLU A 22 0.89 -6.02 7.18
N ARG A 23 1.82 -6.48 6.33
CA ARG A 23 1.81 -6.15 4.89
C ARG A 23 0.59 -6.77 4.20
N ALA A 24 0.26 -8.01 4.50
CA ALA A 24 -0.94 -8.68 3.98
C ALA A 24 -2.22 -7.95 4.45
N ALA A 25 -2.27 -7.54 5.72
CA ALA A 25 -3.38 -6.80 6.30
C ALA A 25 -3.59 -5.44 5.62
N ARG A 26 -2.53 -4.65 5.40
CA ARG A 26 -2.60 -3.39 4.64
C ARG A 26 -3.11 -3.59 3.21
N ASN A 27 -2.65 -4.64 2.53
CA ASN A 27 -3.14 -4.97 1.18
C ASN A 27 -4.63 -5.36 1.19
N LYS A 28 -5.08 -6.09 2.22
CA LYS A 28 -6.49 -6.42 2.44
C LYS A 28 -7.32 -5.16 2.68
N ALA A 29 -6.83 -4.21 3.46
CA ALA A 29 -7.46 -2.90 3.69
C ALA A 29 -7.72 -2.17 2.37
N ARG A 30 -6.69 -2.09 1.52
CA ARG A 30 -6.78 -1.45 0.20
C ARG A 30 -7.81 -2.13 -0.69
N ARG A 31 -7.79 -3.47 -0.77
CA ARG A 31 -8.79 -4.23 -1.54
C ARG A 31 -10.21 -3.99 -1.05
N LYS A 32 -10.42 -3.96 0.27
CA LYS A 32 -11.74 -3.67 0.87
C LYS A 32 -12.24 -2.28 0.50
N LEU A 33 -11.40 -1.24 0.60
CA LEU A 33 -11.79 0.12 0.22
C LEU A 33 -12.08 0.26 -1.27
N VAL A 34 -11.28 -0.39 -2.13
CA VAL A 34 -11.54 -0.42 -3.58
C VAL A 34 -12.88 -1.10 -3.88
N LYS A 35 -13.22 -2.20 -3.19
CA LYS A 35 -14.52 -2.87 -3.34
C LYS A 35 -15.68 -1.99 -2.84
N ALA A 36 -15.49 -1.27 -1.75
CA ALA A 36 -16.55 -0.48 -1.11
C ALA A 36 -16.80 0.88 -1.78
N LYS A 37 -15.73 1.57 -2.22
CA LYS A 37 -15.80 2.96 -2.73
C LYS A 37 -15.45 3.08 -4.22
N GLY A 38 -15.01 2.00 -4.84
CA GLY A 38 -14.51 2.00 -6.21
C GLY A 38 -13.05 2.40 -6.33
N ALA A 39 -12.44 2.02 -7.47
CA ALA A 39 -11.03 2.28 -7.75
C ALA A 39 -10.74 3.78 -7.88
N ALA A 40 -11.63 4.54 -8.54
CA ALA A 40 -11.48 5.98 -8.74
C ALA A 40 -11.41 6.75 -7.41
N ALA A 41 -12.20 6.36 -6.41
CA ALA A 41 -12.18 7.01 -5.10
C ALA A 41 -10.85 6.77 -4.34
N CYS A 42 -10.15 5.68 -4.64
CA CYS A 42 -8.89 5.28 -4.02
C CYS A 42 -7.64 5.68 -4.82
N GLU A 43 -7.80 6.13 -6.06
CA GLU A 43 -6.68 6.50 -6.93
C GLU A 43 -5.92 7.71 -6.37
N GLY A 44 -4.58 7.62 -6.34
CA GLY A 44 -3.72 8.68 -5.81
C GLY A 44 -3.85 8.93 -4.30
N LYS A 45 -4.62 8.11 -3.56
CA LYS A 45 -4.81 8.21 -2.11
C LYS A 45 -4.16 7.04 -1.37
N GLN A 46 -3.83 7.27 -0.11
CA GLN A 46 -3.34 6.24 0.80
C GLN A 46 -4.48 5.72 1.68
N VAL A 47 -4.33 4.51 2.21
CA VAL A 47 -5.27 3.92 3.16
C VAL A 47 -4.71 4.09 4.56
N HIS A 48 -5.50 4.68 5.44
CA HIS A 48 -5.15 4.95 6.83
C HIS A 48 -6.11 4.21 7.77
N HIS A 49 -5.54 3.56 8.78
CA HIS A 49 -6.25 2.91 9.88
C HIS A 49 -6.39 3.91 11.03
N ALA A 50 -7.62 4.29 11.36
CA ALA A 50 -7.87 5.36 12.33
C ALA A 50 -7.40 5.01 13.76
N ASN A 51 -7.43 3.73 14.12
CA ASN A 51 -6.94 3.22 15.41
C ASN A 51 -5.43 2.93 15.46
N GLY A 52 -4.69 3.17 14.37
CA GLY A 52 -3.25 2.88 14.29
C GLY A 52 -2.90 1.39 14.15
N THR A 53 -3.88 0.49 14.18
CA THR A 53 -3.68 -0.96 14.12
C THR A 53 -3.91 -1.48 12.70
N CYS A 54 -2.87 -2.01 12.06
CA CYS A 54 -2.93 -2.43 10.67
C CYS A 54 -3.76 -3.71 10.41
N THR A 55 -4.01 -4.51 11.45
CA THR A 55 -4.78 -5.75 11.38
C THR A 55 -6.30 -5.51 11.42
N ASP A 56 -6.74 -4.39 12.00
CA ASP A 56 -8.15 -4.02 12.06
C ASP A 56 -8.65 -3.40 10.74
N ASN A 57 -9.15 -4.29 9.88
CA ASN A 57 -9.61 -3.95 8.55
C ASN A 57 -11.13 -3.74 8.45
N ARG A 58 -11.80 -3.34 9.53
CA ARG A 58 -13.21 -2.92 9.48
C ARG A 58 -13.35 -1.66 8.63
N THR A 59 -14.36 -1.60 7.76
CA THR A 59 -14.51 -0.50 6.79
C THR A 59 -14.67 0.88 7.45
N GLU A 60 -15.26 0.94 8.64
CA GLU A 60 -15.38 2.14 9.47
C GLU A 60 -14.03 2.67 9.99
N ASN A 61 -13.08 1.77 10.24
CA ASN A 61 -11.72 2.10 10.69
C ASN A 61 -10.81 2.53 9.53
N LEU A 62 -11.22 2.28 8.27
CA LEU A 62 -10.43 2.54 7.08
C LEU A 62 -10.82 3.85 6.40
N LYS A 63 -9.84 4.75 6.26
CA LYS A 63 -10.02 6.05 5.58
C LYS A 63 -9.08 6.17 4.40
N THR A 64 -9.55 6.78 3.32
CA THR A 64 -8.69 7.19 2.21
C THR A 64 -8.17 8.58 2.51
N VAL A 65 -6.87 8.74 2.67
CA VAL A 65 -6.23 10.03 2.95
C VAL A 65 -5.43 10.48 1.72
N LYS A 66 -5.37 11.81 1.52
CA LYS A 66 -4.41 12.35 0.56
C LYS A 66 -3.00 11.99 1.04
N PRO A 67 -2.05 11.69 0.15
CA PRO A 67 -0.66 11.52 0.55
C PRO A 67 -0.22 12.80 1.26
N ALA A 68 0.33 12.67 2.47
CA ALA A 68 0.86 13.82 3.19
C ALA A 68 2.01 14.42 2.38
N VAL A 69 1.93 15.73 2.11
CA VAL A 69 2.86 16.49 1.26
C VAL A 69 4.32 16.35 1.73
N HIS A 70 4.55 16.01 3.00
CA HIS A 70 5.86 16.12 3.65
C HIS A 70 6.61 14.80 3.90
N ASN A 71 6.05 13.61 3.62
CA ASN A 71 6.68 12.33 4.01
C ASN A 71 7.28 11.49 2.88
N HIS A 72 7.20 11.93 1.63
CA HIS A 72 7.99 11.37 0.54
C HIS A 72 8.40 12.51 -0.39
N GLY A 73 9.67 12.91 -0.38
CA GLY A 73 10.28 13.92 -1.25
C GLY A 73 10.31 13.55 -2.74
N ARG A 74 9.27 12.89 -3.25
CA ARG A 74 9.03 12.67 -4.67
C ARG A 74 7.55 12.89 -4.90
N ALA A 75 7.21 13.99 -5.55
CA ALA A 75 5.89 14.18 -6.14
C ALA A 75 5.54 12.90 -6.90
N GLY A 76 4.58 12.13 -6.38
CA GLY A 76 4.02 10.99 -7.10
C GLY A 76 3.47 11.53 -8.40
N ALA A 77 4.10 11.16 -9.52
CA ALA A 77 3.73 11.64 -10.84
C ALA A 77 2.20 11.48 -11.02
N LYS A 78 1.50 12.60 -11.09
CA LYS A 78 0.09 12.58 -11.48
C LYS A 78 0.04 12.09 -12.93
N GLY A 79 -0.47 10.88 -13.15
CA GLY A 79 -0.86 10.44 -14.49
C GLY A 79 0.13 9.55 -15.27
N GLY A 80 0.87 8.67 -14.61
CA GLY A 80 1.63 7.60 -15.29
C GLY A 80 0.73 6.48 -15.85
N ARG A 81 -0.26 6.80 -16.69
CA ARG A 81 -1.00 5.79 -17.48
C ARG A 81 -0.03 5.27 -18.53
N LEU A 82 0.50 4.05 -18.34
CA LEU A 82 1.32 3.37 -19.33
C LEU A 82 0.52 3.28 -20.64
N LYS A 83 0.89 4.08 -21.64
CA LYS A 83 0.27 3.98 -22.97
C LYS A 83 0.53 2.57 -23.48
N LYS A 84 -0.53 1.77 -23.63
CA LYS A 84 -0.48 0.52 -24.40
C LYS A 84 0.00 0.91 -25.80
N LYS A 85 1.20 0.49 -26.19
CA LYS A 85 1.61 0.60 -27.61
C LYS A 85 0.68 -0.33 -28.38
N GLY A 86 -0.18 0.25 -29.21
CA GLY A 86 -0.97 -0.49 -30.19
C GLY A 86 -0.02 -1.19 -31.15
N LYS A 87 -0.39 -2.41 -31.55
CA LYS A 87 0.09 -3.02 -32.79
C LYS A 87 -0.76 -2.50 -33.93
#